data_AF-A0A4Q0S8V6-F1
#
_entry.id   AF-A0A4Q0S8V6-F1
#
_cell.length_a   1.000
_cell.length_b   1.000
_cell.length_c   1.000
_cell.angle_alpha   90.00
_cell.angle_beta   90.00
_cell.angle_gamma   90.00
#
_symmetry.space_group_name_H-M   'P 1'
#
loop_
_entity.id
_entity.type
_entity.pdbx_description
1 polymer ?
#
loop_
_entity_poly.entity_id
_entity_poly.type
_entity_poly.pdbx_seq_one_letter_code
_entity_poly.pdbx_strand_id
1 'polypeptide(L)'
;MLAGVFAARSATLGATGLSAIFDGERSLIKMCGTDCFDRDILVGDLGSRWMLPDITYKPWPTCRWMHQPLTALVAAASKAKIDPQQIESILIGTNVLVSGPRFCNPKPRTWVSRQYSFPHAVAMVLLGIPVGPAWLDDATGDIQHVKELREKVCVESWDIANEYASQIVRGNCAICRHASRS
;
A
#
# COMPACT_ATOMS: atom_id res chain seq x y z
N MET A 1 5.17 3.20 -17.99
CA MET A 1 5.33 4.65 -18.28
C MET A 1 5.33 5.00 -19.77
N LEU A 2 5.66 4.09 -20.70
CA LEU A 2 5.73 4.44 -22.13
C LEU A 2 4.37 4.67 -22.81
N ALA A 3 3.31 3.97 -22.39
CA ALA A 3 1.99 4.06 -23.04
C ALA A 3 1.41 5.47 -23.08
N GLY A 4 1.53 6.26 -22.00
CA GLY A 4 1.04 7.64 -21.96
C GLY A 4 1.79 8.57 -22.92
N VAL A 5 3.12 8.43 -23.01
CA VAL A 5 3.95 9.21 -23.94
C VAL A 5 3.59 8.86 -25.39
N PHE A 6 3.45 7.57 -25.71
CA PHE A 6 3.04 7.15 -27.04
C PHE A 6 1.63 7.61 -27.38
N ALA A 7 0.67 7.53 -26.46
CA ALA A 7 -0.68 8.01 -26.69
C ALA A 7 -0.71 9.52 -26.99
N ALA A 8 -0.01 10.33 -26.19
CA ALA A 8 0.11 11.77 -26.42
C ALA A 8 0.73 12.06 -27.80
N ARG A 9 1.83 11.37 -28.14
CA ARG A 9 2.51 11.56 -29.43
C ARG A 9 1.63 11.13 -30.62
N SER A 10 0.94 10.00 -30.52
CA SER A 10 -0.01 9.56 -31.55
C SER A 10 -1.12 10.58 -31.76
N ALA A 11 -1.67 11.17 -30.68
CA ALA A 11 -2.67 12.23 -30.78
C ALA A 11 -2.11 13.47 -31.51
N THR A 12 -0.86 13.87 -31.24
CA THR A 12 -0.23 14.98 -31.99
C THR A 12 -0.03 14.69 -33.48
N LEU A 13 0.02 13.41 -33.87
CA LEU A 13 0.12 12.96 -35.26
C LEU A 13 -1.26 12.72 -35.92
N GLY A 14 -2.35 13.06 -35.24
CA GLY A 14 -3.71 12.98 -35.78
C GLY A 14 -4.48 11.71 -35.44
N ALA A 15 -3.95 10.84 -34.56
CA ALA A 15 -4.74 9.72 -34.06
C ALA A 15 -5.92 10.22 -33.20
N THR A 16 -7.11 9.67 -33.43
CA THR A 16 -8.34 9.99 -32.67
C THR A 16 -8.72 8.85 -31.73
N GLY A 17 -9.65 9.11 -30.80
CA GLY A 17 -10.13 8.15 -29.82
C GLY A 17 -11.61 8.35 -29.47
N LEU A 18 -12.10 7.57 -28.50
CA LEU A 18 -13.48 7.67 -28.02
C LEU A 18 -13.68 8.98 -27.24
N SER A 19 -14.52 9.88 -27.77
CA SER A 19 -14.76 11.22 -27.20
C SER A 19 -15.46 11.19 -25.82
N ALA A 20 -16.20 10.13 -25.53
CA ALA A 20 -16.96 9.93 -24.29
C ALA A 20 -16.43 8.74 -23.48
N ILE A 21 -15.12 8.47 -23.52
CA ILE A 21 -14.52 7.28 -22.88
C ILE A 21 -14.80 7.18 -21.37
N PHE A 22 -15.08 8.30 -20.70
CA PHE A 22 -15.39 8.35 -19.28
C PHE A 22 -16.90 8.41 -18.98
N ASP A 23 -17.76 8.59 -19.98
CA ASP A 23 -19.20 8.83 -19.79
C ASP A 23 -20.06 7.64 -20.24
N GLY A 24 -21.22 7.47 -19.60
CA GLY A 24 -22.23 6.46 -19.96
C GLY A 24 -21.95 5.04 -19.49
N GLU A 25 -22.84 4.12 -19.89
CA GLU A 25 -22.86 2.72 -19.43
C GLU A 25 -21.68 1.87 -19.93
N ARG A 26 -21.04 2.30 -21.02
CA ARG A 26 -19.86 1.63 -21.61
C ARG A 26 -18.57 2.42 -21.35
N SER A 27 -18.55 3.24 -20.31
CA SER A 27 -17.38 4.01 -19.91
C SER A 27 -16.27 3.13 -19.35
N LEU A 28 -15.04 3.61 -19.48
CA LEU A 28 -13.87 3.04 -18.81
C LEU A 28 -14.08 2.93 -17.29
N ILE A 29 -14.78 3.90 -16.70
CA ILE A 29 -15.10 3.95 -15.27
C ILE A 29 -15.90 2.72 -14.85
N LYS A 30 -17.00 2.41 -15.57
CA LYS A 30 -17.81 1.21 -15.33
C LYS A 30 -17.02 -0.07 -15.62
N MET A 31 -16.21 -0.08 -16.69
CA MET A 31 -15.36 -1.23 -17.03
C MET A 31 -14.31 -1.55 -15.96
N CYS A 32 -13.87 -0.56 -15.18
CA CYS A 32 -12.97 -0.76 -14.04
C CYS A 32 -13.66 -1.41 -12.82
N GLY A 33 -14.96 -1.74 -12.90
CA GLY A 33 -15.70 -2.44 -11.86
C GLY A 33 -16.05 -1.57 -10.65
N THR A 34 -16.18 -0.24 -10.84
CA THR A 34 -16.59 0.65 -9.76
C THR A 34 -18.11 0.70 -9.64
N ASP A 35 -18.60 0.44 -8.43
CA ASP A 35 -20.04 0.51 -8.12
C ASP A 35 -20.51 1.96 -7.94
N CYS A 36 -19.60 2.85 -7.54
CA CYS A 36 -19.82 4.27 -7.36
C CYS A 36 -18.72 5.08 -8.03
N PHE A 37 -19.08 6.21 -8.61
CA PHE A 37 -18.12 7.17 -9.16
C PHE A 37 -18.67 8.57 -8.92
N ASP A 38 -17.91 9.35 -8.16
CA ASP A 38 -18.17 10.78 -7.98
C ASP A 38 -17.28 11.55 -8.95
N ARG A 39 -17.92 12.21 -9.92
CA ARG A 39 -17.25 12.99 -10.96
C ARG A 39 -16.51 14.18 -10.37
N ASP A 40 -17.01 14.76 -9.28
CA ASP A 40 -16.47 15.98 -8.71
C ASP A 40 -15.09 15.75 -8.09
N ILE A 41 -14.75 14.51 -7.72
CA ILE A 41 -13.40 14.12 -7.32
C ILE A 41 -12.37 14.41 -8.41
N LEU A 42 -12.74 14.29 -9.70
CA LEU A 42 -11.84 14.52 -10.82
C LEU A 42 -11.83 15.97 -11.29
N VAL A 43 -13.00 16.63 -11.33
CA VAL A 43 -13.15 17.92 -12.04
C VAL A 43 -13.75 19.05 -11.20
N GLY A 44 -14.24 18.79 -9.99
CA GLY A 44 -14.99 19.77 -9.19
C GLY A 44 -14.19 21.03 -8.87
N ASP A 45 -12.92 20.86 -8.49
CA ASP A 45 -11.99 21.95 -8.13
C ASP A 45 -10.86 22.12 -9.16
N LEU A 46 -11.12 21.79 -10.43
CA LEU A 46 -10.10 21.85 -11.47
C LEU A 46 -9.59 23.29 -11.65
N GLY A 47 -8.28 23.48 -11.51
CA GLY A 47 -7.63 24.79 -11.61
C GLY A 47 -7.57 25.57 -10.28
N SER A 48 -8.26 25.14 -9.23
CA SER A 48 -8.22 25.76 -7.89
C SER A 48 -7.57 24.86 -6.84
N ARG A 49 -7.78 23.54 -6.89
CA ARG A 49 -7.16 22.56 -5.99
C ARG A 49 -6.20 21.65 -6.74
N TRP A 50 -5.02 21.47 -6.16
CA TRP A 50 -4.05 20.47 -6.60
C TRP A 50 -3.97 19.36 -5.55
N MET A 51 -3.88 18.10 -5.96
CA MET A 51 -3.72 16.96 -5.04
C MET A 51 -2.26 16.75 -4.58
N LEU A 52 -1.30 17.55 -5.07
CA LEU A 52 0.10 17.46 -4.67
C LEU A 52 0.31 17.58 -3.15
N PRO A 53 -0.37 18.48 -2.42
CA PRO A 53 -0.27 18.56 -0.96
C PRO A 53 -0.82 17.31 -0.23
N ASP A 54 -1.69 16.54 -0.89
CA ASP A 54 -2.34 15.35 -0.32
C ASP A 54 -1.50 14.07 -0.52
N ILE A 55 -0.37 14.16 -1.23
CA ILE A 55 0.52 13.01 -1.41
C ILE A 55 1.23 12.69 -0.09
N THR A 56 1.53 11.42 0.08
CA THR A 56 2.11 10.89 1.31
C THR A 56 3.42 10.21 1.01
N TYR A 57 4.48 10.61 1.72
CA TYR A 57 5.78 9.97 1.63
C TYR A 57 5.77 8.62 2.33
N LYS A 58 6.53 7.67 1.79
CA LYS A 58 6.69 6.35 2.37
C LYS A 58 7.85 6.36 3.37
N PRO A 59 7.62 6.11 4.66
CA PRO A 59 8.70 6.01 5.65
C PRO A 59 9.57 4.77 5.45
N TRP A 60 9.04 3.71 4.80
CA TRP A 60 9.78 2.48 4.50
C TRP A 60 9.61 2.06 3.04
N PRO A 61 10.61 1.38 2.44
CA PRO A 61 10.57 0.94 1.05
C PRO A 61 9.73 -0.34 0.88
N THR A 62 8.46 -0.28 1.31
CA THR A 62 7.52 -1.42 1.32
C THR A 62 6.14 -1.02 0.74
N CYS A 63 5.27 -2.02 0.58
CA CYS A 63 3.87 -1.81 0.25
C CYS A 63 3.20 -0.94 1.31
N ARG A 64 2.38 0.04 0.88
CA ARG A 64 1.72 1.01 1.79
C ARG A 64 0.85 0.31 2.85
N TRP A 65 0.19 -0.78 2.49
CA TRP A 65 -0.65 -1.53 3.42
C TRP A 65 0.13 -2.13 4.61
N MET A 66 1.46 -2.27 4.49
CA MET A 66 2.31 -2.76 5.57
C MET A 66 2.70 -1.67 6.57
N HIS A 67 2.43 -0.39 6.26
CA HIS A 67 2.97 0.72 7.04
C HIS A 67 2.30 0.88 8.40
N GLN A 68 1.03 0.49 8.56
CA GLN A 68 0.39 0.61 9.87
C GLN A 68 0.95 -0.41 10.87
N PRO A 69 1.07 -1.72 10.55
CA PRO A 69 1.73 -2.66 11.45
C PRO A 69 3.18 -2.28 11.75
N LEU A 70 3.93 -1.78 10.76
CA LEU A 70 5.31 -1.32 10.98
C LEU A 70 5.38 -0.09 11.90
N THR A 71 4.43 0.84 11.78
CA THR A 71 4.32 2.00 12.69
C THR A 71 4.06 1.54 14.12
N ALA A 72 3.13 0.61 14.31
CA ALA A 72 2.84 0.03 15.62
C ALA A 72 4.06 -0.72 16.20
N LEU A 73 4.78 -1.46 15.37
CA LEU A 73 6.01 -2.17 15.75
C LEU A 73 7.09 -1.21 16.24
N VAL A 74 7.37 -0.13 15.50
CA VAL A 74 8.37 0.88 15.89
C VAL A 74 7.96 1.57 17.20
N ALA A 75 6.67 1.87 17.37
CA ALA A 75 6.16 2.44 18.61
C ALA A 75 6.26 1.47 19.80
N ALA A 76 6.08 0.16 19.58
CA ALA A 76 6.24 -0.86 20.61
C ALA A 76 7.73 -1.07 20.98
N ALA A 77 8.59 -1.20 19.97
CA ALA A 77 10.03 -1.44 20.14
C ALA A 77 10.79 -0.23 20.73
N SER A 78 10.23 0.98 20.64
CA SER A 78 10.80 2.16 21.32
C SER A 78 10.40 2.24 22.80
N LYS A 79 9.26 1.68 23.18
CA LYS A 79 8.76 1.68 24.57
C LYS A 79 9.33 0.53 25.38
N ALA A 80 9.35 -0.67 24.80
CA ALA A 80 9.97 -1.83 25.37
C ALA A 80 11.33 -2.00 24.69
N LYS A 81 12.44 -2.01 25.44
CA LYS A 81 13.77 -2.33 24.88
C LYS A 81 13.80 -3.82 24.49
N ILE A 82 13.17 -4.15 23.36
CA ILE A 82 13.02 -5.52 22.87
C ILE A 82 14.38 -5.97 22.34
N ASP A 83 14.92 -7.05 22.92
CA ASP A 83 16.03 -7.79 22.33
C ASP A 83 15.48 -8.74 21.24
N PRO A 84 15.83 -8.56 19.95
CA PRO A 84 15.36 -9.41 18.87
C PRO A 84 15.68 -10.91 19.07
N GLN A 85 16.72 -11.24 19.84
CA GLN A 85 17.10 -12.62 20.10
C GLN A 85 16.11 -13.32 21.05
N GLN A 86 15.48 -12.58 21.96
CA GLN A 86 14.52 -13.09 22.95
C GLN A 86 13.09 -13.20 22.40
N ILE A 87 12.86 -12.78 21.15
CA ILE A 87 11.54 -12.87 20.54
C ILE A 87 11.24 -14.32 20.21
N GLU A 88 10.16 -14.88 20.73
CA GLU A 88 9.66 -16.21 20.36
C GLU A 88 8.78 -16.16 19.12
N SER A 89 7.85 -15.21 19.05
CA SER A 89 6.94 -15.02 17.91
C SER A 89 6.45 -13.57 17.79
N ILE A 90 6.01 -13.20 16.59
CA ILE A 90 5.41 -11.90 16.28
C ILE A 90 4.13 -12.16 15.50
N LEU A 91 2.99 -11.73 16.03
CA LEU A 91 1.70 -11.81 15.34
C LEU A 91 1.29 -10.45 14.80
N ILE A 92 1.03 -10.38 13.49
CA ILE A 92 0.49 -9.19 12.82
C ILE A 92 -0.96 -9.43 12.45
N GLY A 93 -1.85 -8.70 13.12
CA GLY A 93 -3.23 -8.54 12.69
C GLY A 93 -3.35 -7.50 11.58
N THR A 94 -3.90 -7.88 10.43
CA THR A 94 -4.08 -6.97 9.29
C THR A 94 -5.37 -7.27 8.51
N ASN A 95 -5.60 -6.55 7.42
CA ASN A 95 -6.78 -6.75 6.58
C ASN A 95 -6.58 -7.88 5.57
N VAL A 96 -7.69 -8.37 5.02
CA VAL A 96 -7.72 -9.50 4.07
C VAL A 96 -6.90 -9.28 2.80
N LEU A 97 -6.70 -8.02 2.36
CA LEU A 97 -5.94 -7.71 1.14
C LEU A 97 -4.45 -8.01 1.29
N VAL A 98 -3.94 -8.01 2.53
CA VAL A 98 -2.51 -8.20 2.82
C VAL A 98 -2.22 -9.30 3.83
N SER A 99 -3.19 -10.18 4.10
CA SER A 99 -2.98 -11.42 4.85
C SER A 99 -2.71 -12.64 3.93
N GLY A 100 -2.58 -12.42 2.61
CA GLY A 100 -2.35 -13.48 1.63
C GLY A 100 -0.88 -13.94 1.53
N PRO A 101 -0.59 -15.07 0.85
CA PRO A 101 0.73 -15.70 0.83
C PRO A 101 1.88 -14.80 0.38
N ARG A 102 1.61 -13.83 -0.50
CA ARG A 102 2.61 -12.84 -0.94
C ARG A 102 3.17 -12.05 0.25
N PHE A 103 2.31 -11.69 1.19
CA PHE A 103 2.65 -10.84 2.32
C PHE A 103 3.21 -11.61 3.51
N CYS A 104 2.85 -12.88 3.61
CA CYS A 104 3.30 -13.79 4.66
C CYS A 104 4.61 -14.51 4.32
N ASN A 105 5.18 -14.33 3.11
CA ASN A 105 6.36 -15.07 2.68
C ASN A 105 7.59 -14.74 3.55
N PRO A 106 8.15 -15.69 4.34
CA PRO A 106 9.35 -15.45 5.15
C PRO A 106 10.65 -15.53 4.35
N LYS A 107 10.59 -16.03 3.11
CA LYS A 107 11.76 -16.24 2.23
C LYS A 107 11.63 -15.44 0.92
N PRO A 108 11.42 -14.10 0.95
CA PRO A 108 11.44 -13.29 -0.26
C PRO A 108 12.85 -13.29 -0.86
N ARG A 109 12.94 -13.58 -2.16
CA ARG A 109 14.22 -13.78 -2.88
C ARG A 109 14.63 -12.62 -3.77
N THR A 110 13.68 -11.77 -4.11
CA THR A 110 13.88 -10.68 -5.08
C THR A 110 13.68 -9.34 -4.41
N TRP A 111 14.35 -8.32 -4.97
CA TRP A 111 14.14 -6.92 -4.62
C TRP A 111 12.66 -6.54 -4.50
N VAL A 112 11.84 -6.99 -5.45
CA VAL A 112 10.41 -6.71 -5.48
C VAL A 112 9.68 -7.48 -4.38
N SER A 113 9.92 -8.79 -4.23
CA SER A 113 9.21 -9.59 -3.23
C SER A 113 9.47 -9.14 -1.79
N ARG A 114 10.66 -8.60 -1.49
CA ARG A 114 10.98 -8.02 -0.18
C ARG A 114 10.10 -6.82 0.18
N GLN A 115 9.67 -6.03 -0.81
CA GLN A 115 8.77 -4.89 -0.58
C GLN A 115 7.37 -5.30 -0.11
N TYR A 116 7.00 -6.58 -0.30
CA TYR A 116 5.70 -7.11 0.04
C TYR A 116 5.73 -8.07 1.23
N SER A 117 6.88 -8.41 1.82
CA SER A 117 6.95 -9.40 2.91
C SER A 117 6.94 -8.75 4.29
N PHE A 118 5.87 -8.98 5.07
CA PHE A 118 5.81 -8.58 6.49
C PHE A 118 6.96 -9.17 7.30
N PRO A 119 7.24 -10.50 7.23
CA PRO A 119 8.40 -11.07 7.90
C PRO A 119 9.68 -10.28 7.67
N HIS A 120 9.95 -9.94 6.42
CA HIS A 120 11.17 -9.24 6.04
C HIS A 120 11.22 -7.82 6.58
N ALA A 121 10.13 -7.05 6.41
CA ALA A 121 10.07 -5.68 6.89
C ALA A 121 10.18 -5.58 8.43
N VAL A 122 9.54 -6.50 9.15
CA VAL A 122 9.66 -6.62 10.62
C VAL A 122 11.10 -6.88 11.02
N ALA A 123 11.80 -7.79 10.34
CA ALA A 123 13.18 -8.09 10.63
C ALA A 123 14.10 -6.88 10.43
N MET A 124 13.89 -6.10 9.36
CA MET A 124 14.66 -4.86 9.13
C MET A 124 14.48 -3.83 10.25
N VAL A 125 13.24 -3.65 10.73
CA VAL A 125 12.93 -2.72 11.83
C VAL A 125 13.60 -3.16 13.12
N LEU A 126 13.41 -4.41 13.53
CA LEU A 126 13.86 -4.88 14.84
C LEU A 126 15.39 -5.04 14.92
N LEU A 127 16.05 -5.33 13.81
CA LEU A 127 17.51 -5.37 13.73
C LEU A 127 18.14 -3.98 13.53
N GLY A 128 17.34 -2.92 13.47
CA GLY A 128 17.83 -1.54 13.34
C GLY A 128 18.54 -1.27 12.01
N ILE A 129 18.18 -1.99 10.95
CA ILE A 129 18.78 -1.76 9.63
C ILE A 129 18.36 -0.35 9.14
N PRO A 130 19.31 0.54 8.80
CA PRO A 130 18.98 1.88 8.32
C PRO A 130 17.99 1.84 7.16
N VAL A 131 16.94 2.66 7.26
CA VAL A 131 15.90 2.72 6.23
C VAL A 131 16.51 3.13 4.90
N GLY A 132 16.33 2.29 3.88
CA GLY A 132 16.84 2.59 2.54
C GLY A 132 16.92 1.37 1.63
N PRO A 133 17.65 1.50 0.51
CA PRO A 133 17.83 0.43 -0.48
C PRO A 133 18.35 -0.88 0.14
N ALA A 134 19.19 -0.79 1.17
CA ALA A 134 19.73 -1.93 1.90
C ALA A 134 18.66 -2.90 2.43
N TRP A 135 17.43 -2.43 2.67
CA TRP A 135 16.32 -3.29 3.07
C TRP A 135 15.96 -4.31 2.00
N LEU A 136 16.25 -4.03 0.73
CA LEU A 136 15.80 -4.85 -0.40
C LEU A 136 16.96 -5.62 -1.04
N ASP A 137 18.20 -5.35 -0.63
CA ASP A 137 19.42 -5.99 -1.10
C ASP A 137 19.53 -7.46 -0.65
N ASP A 138 20.17 -8.27 -1.48
CA ASP A 138 20.47 -9.68 -1.16
C ASP A 138 21.42 -9.77 0.05
N ALA A 139 22.45 -8.93 0.10
CA ALA A 139 23.43 -8.92 1.18
C ALA A 139 22.78 -8.80 2.57
N THR A 140 21.83 -7.87 2.74
CA THR A 140 21.07 -7.73 3.99
C THR A 140 20.07 -8.86 4.17
N GLY A 141 19.36 -9.24 3.11
CA GLY A 141 18.37 -10.31 3.13
C GLY A 141 18.95 -11.69 3.44
N ASP A 142 20.25 -11.89 3.25
CA ASP A 142 20.93 -13.16 3.47
C ASP A 142 21.58 -13.31 4.84
N ILE A 143 21.63 -12.25 5.63
CA ILE A 143 22.10 -12.28 7.02
C ILE A 143 21.31 -13.32 7.81
N GLN A 144 22.04 -14.17 8.56
CA GLN A 144 21.45 -15.28 9.30
C GLN A 144 20.38 -14.83 10.32
N HIS A 145 20.67 -13.80 11.12
CA HIS A 145 19.69 -13.25 12.06
C HIS A 145 18.43 -12.68 11.37
N VAL A 146 18.56 -12.17 10.14
CA VAL A 146 17.39 -11.72 9.33
C VAL A 146 16.57 -12.94 8.90
N LYS A 147 17.20 -14.04 8.48
CA LYS A 147 16.50 -15.31 8.17
C LYS A 147 15.73 -15.83 9.37
N GLU A 148 16.38 -15.91 10.53
CA GLU A 148 15.78 -16.43 11.76
C GLU A 148 14.58 -15.61 12.23
N LEU A 149 14.71 -14.28 12.23
CA LEU A 149 13.63 -13.42 12.70
C LEU A 149 12.41 -13.45 11.77
N ARG A 150 12.60 -13.66 10.46
CA ARG A 150 11.50 -13.79 9.49
C ARG A 150 10.62 -15.01 9.77
N GLU A 151 11.21 -16.13 10.18
CA GLU A 151 10.45 -17.35 10.49
C GLU A 151 9.54 -17.19 11.72
N LYS A 152 9.78 -16.16 12.54
CA LYS A 152 9.00 -15.88 13.76
C LYS A 152 7.76 -15.01 13.52
N VAL A 153 7.55 -14.53 12.29
CA VAL A 153 6.47 -13.58 11.97
C VAL A 153 5.28 -14.30 11.34
N CYS A 154 4.15 -14.24 12.03
CA CYS A 154 2.85 -14.72 11.56
C CYS A 154 1.94 -13.53 11.22
N VAL A 155 1.12 -13.68 10.18
CA VAL A 155 0.19 -12.64 9.72
C VAL A 155 -1.20 -13.25 9.62
N GLU A 156 -2.19 -12.57 10.20
CA GLU A 156 -3.58 -13.00 10.24
C GLU A 156 -4.52 -11.87 9.82
N SER A 157 -5.68 -12.25 9.27
CA SER A 157 -6.74 -11.29 8.97
C SER A 157 -7.58 -11.05 10.23
N TRP A 158 -7.73 -9.78 10.62
CA TRP A 158 -8.62 -9.38 11.71
C TRP A 158 -9.75 -8.50 11.17
N ASP A 159 -10.98 -8.75 11.61
CA ASP A 159 -12.16 -8.03 11.11
C ASP A 159 -12.05 -6.51 11.29
N ILE A 160 -11.56 -6.08 12.46
CA ILE A 160 -11.35 -4.66 12.76
C ILE A 160 -10.35 -3.99 11.80
N ALA A 161 -9.39 -4.75 11.26
CA ALA A 161 -8.41 -4.20 10.33
C ALA A 161 -9.00 -3.99 8.92
N ASN A 162 -10.11 -4.67 8.58
CA ASN A 162 -10.78 -4.48 7.29
C ASN A 162 -11.48 -3.12 7.17
N GLU A 163 -11.78 -2.45 8.29
CA GLU A 163 -12.36 -1.11 8.29
C GLU A 163 -11.39 -0.05 7.74
N TYR A 164 -10.08 -0.29 7.79
CA TYR A 164 -9.06 0.69 7.39
C TYR A 164 -9.20 1.12 5.92
N ALA A 165 -9.53 0.20 5.01
CA ALA A 165 -9.75 0.55 3.60
C ALA A 165 -10.86 1.60 3.45
N SER A 166 -11.90 1.52 4.28
CA SER A 166 -12.98 2.51 4.29
C SER A 166 -12.53 3.88 4.81
N GLN A 167 -11.52 3.93 5.67
CA GLN A 167 -10.96 5.17 6.22
C GLN A 167 -9.97 5.85 5.25
N ILE A 168 -9.18 5.09 4.48
CA ILE A 168 -8.35 5.66 3.40
C ILE A 168 -9.23 6.35 2.35
N VAL A 169 -10.32 5.71 1.93
CA VAL A 169 -11.24 6.27 0.94
C VAL A 169 -11.93 7.51 1.49
N ARG A 170 -12.32 7.53 2.77
CA ARG A 170 -12.97 8.69 3.40
C ARG A 170 -12.04 9.88 3.64
N GLY A 171 -10.73 9.66 3.76
CA GLY A 171 -9.74 10.75 3.83
C GLY A 171 -9.67 11.58 2.54
N ASN A 172 -10.05 10.99 1.40
CA ASN A 172 -10.06 11.64 0.08
C ASN A 172 -11.47 11.79 -0.52
N CYS A 173 -12.51 11.31 0.17
CA CYS A 173 -13.89 11.35 -0.29
C CYS A 173 -14.75 11.81 0.89
N ALA A 174 -14.98 13.12 0.95
CA ALA A 174 -15.92 13.71 1.87
C ALA A 174 -17.34 13.22 1.53
N ILE A 175 -17.84 12.28 2.32
CA ILE A 175 -19.25 12.04 2.67
C ILE A 175 -20.28 12.46 1.60
N CYS A 176 -20.68 11.51 0.75
CA CYS A 176 -22.01 11.51 0.14
C CYS A 176 -22.89 10.49 0.88
N ARG A 177 -23.40 10.88 2.05
CA ARG A 177 -24.60 10.28 2.65
C ARG A 177 -25.64 11.38 2.80
N HIS A 178 -26.36 11.68 1.72
CA HIS A 178 -27.69 12.27 1.85
C HIS A 178 -28.67 11.14 2.16
N ALA A 179 -29.15 11.12 3.39
CA ALA A 179 -30.29 10.33 3.80
C ALA A 179 -31.55 10.95 3.17
N SER A 180 -32.22 10.23 2.27
CA SER A 180 -33.65 10.45 2.04
C SER A 180 -34.40 9.61 3.06
N ARG A 181 -34.86 10.25 4.14
CA ARG A 181 -35.97 9.73 4.95
C ARG A 181 -37.27 9.98 4.16
N SER A 182 -38.00 8.90 3.92
CA SER A 182 -39.46 8.89 3.71
C SER A 182 -40.00 7.68 4.44
#